data_AF-A0A954C8W9-F1
#
_entry.id   AF-A0A954C8W9-F1
#
_cell.length_a   1.000
_cell.length_b   1.000
_cell.length_c   1.000
_cell.angle_alpha   90.00
_cell.angle_beta   90.00
_cell.angle_gamma   90.00
#
_symmetry.space_group_name_H-M   'P 1'
#
loop_
_entity.id
_entity.type
_entity.pdbx_description
1 polymer ?
#
loop_
_entity_poly.entity_id
_entity_poly.type
_entity_poly.pdbx_seq_one_letter_code
_entity_poly.pdbx_strand_id
1 'polypeptide(L)' 'MAGDKVSISFEIQEDAVAFLTQMAEKYDLPDRDKALRVLVDYAMQDGDAEVIFGEVRCLRCED' A
#
# COMPACT_ATOMS: atom_id res chain seq x y z
N MET A 1 -7.68 19.61 4.01
CA MET A 1 -8.42 19.35 2.77
C MET A 1 -7.68 18.23 2.06
N ALA A 2 -8.31 17.08 1.84
CA ALA A 2 -7.69 16.04 1.03
C ALA A 2 -7.64 16.56 -0.41
N GLY A 3 -6.45 16.55 -1.04
CA GLY A 3 -6.30 16.93 -2.44
C GLY A 3 -7.11 16.03 -3.36
N ASP A 4 -7.12 16.37 -4.66
CA ASP A 4 -7.87 15.62 -5.66
C ASP A 4 -7.42 14.16 -5.71
N LYS A 5 -8.39 13.23 -5.62
CA LYS A 5 -8.12 11.80 -5.78
C LYS A 5 -8.10 11.49 -7.27
N VAL A 6 -7.02 10.87 -7.73
CA VAL A 6 -6.93 10.35 -9.10
C VAL A 6 -7.16 8.84 -9.07
N SER A 7 -8.02 8.35 -9.96
CA SER A 7 -8.26 6.92 -10.14
C SER A 7 -7.31 6.37 -11.20
N ILE A 8 -6.54 5.36 -10.83
CA ILE A 8 -5.58 4.66 -11.70
C ILE A 8 -5.67 3.16 -11.43
N SER A 9 -5.30 2.36 -12.43
CA SER A 9 -5.29 0.91 -12.31
C SER A 9 -3.87 0.40 -12.06
N PHE A 10 -3.73 -0.49 -11.09
CA PHE A 10 -2.49 -1.21 -10.81
C PHE A 10 -2.74 -2.71 -10.85
N GLU A 11 -1.74 -3.46 -11.31
CA GLU A 11 -1.69 -4.91 -11.15
C GLU A 11 -0.79 -5.23 -9.95
N ILE A 12 -1.37 -5.83 -8.92
CA ILE A 12 -0.67 -6.31 -7.73
C ILE A 12 -1.15 -7.73 -7.41
N GLN A 13 -0.41 -8.43 -6.56
CA GLN A 13 -0.72 -9.81 -6.22
C GLN A 13 -1.96 -9.92 -5.30
N GLU A 14 -2.66 -11.05 -5.39
CA GLU A 14 -3.94 -11.27 -4.68
C GLU A 14 -3.82 -11.14 -3.15
N ASP A 15 -2.74 -11.66 -2.58
CA ASP A 15 -2.43 -11.55 -1.15
C ASP A 15 -2.12 -10.10 -0.71
N ALA A 16 -1.58 -9.26 -1.60
CA ALA A 16 -1.46 -7.83 -1.33
C ALA A 16 -2.84 -7.15 -1.27
N VAL A 17 -3.77 -7.53 -2.17
CA VAL A 17 -5.16 -7.05 -2.10
C VAL A 17 -5.84 -7.53 -0.82
N ALA A 18 -5.67 -8.80 -0.46
CA ALA A 18 -6.22 -9.36 0.78
C ALA A 18 -5.67 -8.65 2.02
N PHE A 19 -4.37 -8.34 2.04
CA PHE A 19 -3.75 -7.56 3.11
C PHE A 19 -4.36 -6.16 3.22
N LEU A 20 -4.53 -5.44 2.10
CA LEU A 20 -5.15 -4.11 2.11
C LEU A 20 -6.60 -4.15 2.62
N THR A 21 -7.38 -5.15 2.23
CA THR A 21 -8.75 -5.36 2.75
C THR A 21 -8.74 -5.61 4.25
N GLN A 22 -7.87 -6.51 4.73
CA GLN A 22 -7.75 -6.80 6.17
C GLN A 22 -7.32 -5.57 6.98
N MET A 23 -6.41 -4.74 6.46
CA MET A 23 -6.01 -3.50 7.13
C MET A 23 -7.13 -2.47 7.12
N ALA A 24 -7.93 -2.40 6.05
CA ALA A 24 -9.10 -1.53 6.04
C ALA A 24 -10.11 -1.93 7.12
N GLU A 25 -10.44 -3.21 7.24
CA GLU A 25 -11.34 -3.71 8.27
C GLU A 25 -10.78 -3.51 9.69
N LYS A 26 -9.52 -3.88 9.91
CA LYS A 26 -8.86 -3.79 11.23
C LYS A 26 -8.81 -2.37 11.79
N TYR A 27 -8.65 -1.37 10.92
CA TYR A 27 -8.52 0.03 11.32
C TYR A 27 -9.75 0.88 10.97
N ASP A 28 -10.88 0.25 10.65
CA ASP A 28 -12.16 0.91 10.29
C ASP A 28 -11.99 1.97 9.19
N LEU A 29 -11.24 1.63 8.15
CA LEU A 29 -11.04 2.47 6.98
C LEU A 29 -12.18 2.23 5.96
N PRO A 30 -12.60 3.26 5.22
CA PRO A 30 -13.74 3.16 4.30
C PRO A 30 -13.57 2.13 3.18
N ASP A 31 -12.33 1.92 2.72
CA ASP A 31 -12.02 1.01 1.63
C ASP A 31 -10.53 0.62 1.63
N ARG A 32 -10.21 -0.43 0.85
CA ARG A 32 -8.83 -0.83 0.57
C ARG A 32 -8.01 0.29 -0.09
N ASP A 33 -8.66 1.20 -0.84
CA ASP A 33 -7.99 2.34 -1.46
C ASP A 33 -7.48 3.32 -0.39
N LYS A 34 -8.18 3.45 0.74
CA LYS A 34 -7.73 4.23 1.89
C LYS A 34 -6.58 3.52 2.60
N ALA A 35 -6.64 2.20 2.75
CA ALA A 35 -5.51 1.45 3.29
C ALA A 35 -4.24 1.63 2.44
N LEU A 36 -4.36 1.56 1.10
CA LEU A 36 -3.25 1.82 0.20
C LEU A 36 -2.72 3.26 0.33
N ARG A 37 -3.60 4.26 0.38
CA ARG A 37 -3.20 5.66 0.61
C ARG A 37 -2.45 5.82 1.93
N VAL A 38 -2.89 5.17 3.01
CA VAL A 38 -2.18 5.23 4.31
C VAL A 38 -0.76 4.68 4.20
N LEU A 39 -0.55 3.58 3.47
CA LEU A 39 0.80 3.04 3.24
C LEU A 39 1.67 3.98 2.40
N VAL A 40 1.11 4.55 1.33
CA VAL A 40 1.82 5.50 0.46
C VAL A 40 2.13 6.80 1.21
N ASP A 41 1.18 7.34 1.97
CA ASP A 41 1.34 8.54 2.80
C ASP A 41 2.46 8.35 3.82
N TYR A 42 2.54 7.17 4.46
CA TYR A 42 3.63 6.82 5.37
C TYR A 42 4.98 6.73 4.63
N ALA A 43 5.02 6.03 3.49
CA ALA A 43 6.24 5.92 2.68
C ALA A 43 6.76 7.29 2.20
N MET A 44 5.86 8.26 1.95
CA MET A 44 6.21 9.62 1.50
C MET A 44 6.67 10.54 2.63
N GLN A 45 6.16 10.36 3.86
CA GLN A 45 6.43 11.27 4.98
C GLN A 45 7.49 10.75 5.95
N ASP A 46 7.35 9.49 6.35
CA ASP A 46 8.12 8.88 7.44
C ASP A 46 9.02 7.73 6.94
N GLY A 47 8.75 7.18 5.76
CA GLY A 47 9.46 6.04 5.21
C GLY A 47 10.86 6.39 4.67
N ASP A 48 11.81 5.48 4.85
CA ASP A 48 13.13 5.57 4.22
C ASP A 48 13.08 4.94 2.83
N ALA A 49 13.34 5.75 1.80
CA ALA A 49 13.30 5.32 0.40
C ALA A 49 14.33 4.21 0.09
N GLU A 50 15.51 4.23 0.72
CA GLU A 50 16.52 3.18 0.52
C GLU A 50 16.04 1.86 1.13
N VAL A 51 15.34 1.91 2.27
CA VAL A 51 14.77 0.70 2.90
C VAL A 51 13.60 0.15 2.08
N ILE A 52 12.81 1.01 1.46
CA ILE A 52 11.61 0.63 0.69
C ILE A 52 11.97 0.13 -0.71
N PHE A 53 12.91 0.78 -1.39
CA PHE A 53 13.21 0.55 -2.81
C PHE A 53 14.63 0.05 -3.10
N GLY A 54 15.56 0.12 -2.16
CA GLY A 54 16.96 -0.31 -2.35
C GLY A 54 17.13 -1.83 -2.53
N GLU A 55 16.13 -2.62 -2.15
CA GLU A 55 16.07 -4.06 -2.37
C GLU A 55 14.71 -4.45 -2.95
N VAL A 56 14.72 -5.19 -4.07
CA VAL A 56 13.49 -5.71 -4.67
C VAL A 56 13.00 -6.89 -3.86
N ARG A 57 12.14 -6.61 -2.87
CA ARG A 57 11.50 -7.67 -2.06
C ARG A 57 10.36 -8.30 -2.83
N CYS A 58 10.44 -9.61 -3.01
CA CYS A 58 9.38 -10.41 -3.61
C CYS A 58 9.00 -11.54 -2.66
N LEU A 59 7.86 -11.41 -1.96
CA LEU A 59 7.35 -12.43 -1.02
C LEU A 59 6.99 -13.78 -1.68
N ARG A 60 7.10 -13.87 -3.01
CA ARG A 60 6.71 -15.03 -3.84
C ARG A 60 7.86 -15.54 -4.70
N CYS A 61 8.99 -14.86 -4.67
CA CYS A 61 10.19 -15.31 -5.34
C CYS A 61 10.95 -16.09 -4.26
N GLU A 62 11.10 -17.39 -4.46
CA GLU A 62 12.11 -18.15 -3.74
C GLU A 62 13.47 -17.62 -4.21
N ASP A 63 14.40 -17.37 -3.28
CA ASP A 63 15.76 -16.89 -3.56
C ASP A 63 16.48 -17.73 -4.64
#